data_AF-A0A7J5ENQ5-F1
#
_entry.id   AF-A0A7J5ENQ5-F1
#
_cell.length_a   1.000
_cell.length_b   1.000
_cell.length_c   1.000
_cell.angle_alpha   90.00
_cell.angle_beta   90.00
_cell.angle_gamma   90.00
#
_symmetry.space_group_name_H-M   'P 1'
#
loop_
_entity.id
_entity.type
_entity.pdbx_description
1 polymer ?
#
loop_
_entity_poly.entity_id
_entity_poly.type
_entity_poly.pdbx_seq_one_letter_code
_entity_poly.pdbx_strand_id
1 'polypeptide(L)'
;MIRFFGIAGVILCVLTACGQSDIPNDKLVTAYSDYVVARYQIADSAALRATFDSIASAHGFTPDEMQNELRAMSSNGKLMRAFYDKVAARLDSLRKASSSIESL
;
A
#
# COMPACT_ATOMS: atom_id res chain seq x y z
N MET A 1 -14.18 36.19 46.72
CA MET A 1 -15.17 35.15 46.35
C MET A 1 -16.04 35.69 45.24
N ILE A 2 -16.03 35.03 44.07
CA ILE A 2 -17.13 34.78 43.10
C ILE A 2 -16.45 34.28 41.81
N ARG A 3 -16.63 32.99 41.54
CA ARG A 3 -16.28 32.24 40.33
C ARG A 3 -17.54 32.22 39.47
N PHE A 4 -17.52 32.46 38.16
CA PHE A 4 -18.51 31.90 37.21
C PHE A 4 -18.05 32.09 35.75
N PHE A 5 -17.87 30.96 35.06
CA PHE A 5 -18.19 30.66 33.65
C PHE A 5 -17.47 31.36 32.48
N GLY A 6 -16.64 30.56 31.78
CA GLY A 6 -17.09 29.95 30.51
C GLY A 6 -16.80 30.70 29.22
N ILE A 7 -15.67 30.39 28.56
CA ILE A 7 -15.48 30.43 27.09
C ILE A 7 -14.40 29.37 26.79
N ALA A 8 -14.79 28.13 26.53
CA ALA A 8 -15.03 27.60 25.19
C ALA A 8 -13.76 27.59 24.31
N GLY A 9 -13.31 26.38 23.96
CA GLY A 9 -12.71 26.14 22.65
C GLY A 9 -11.20 26.20 22.55
N VAL A 10 -10.46 25.54 23.44
CA VAL A 10 -9.16 24.99 23.02
C VAL A 10 -9.41 23.56 22.55
N ILE A 11 -10.12 23.45 21.41
CA ILE A 11 -10.05 22.27 20.55
C ILE A 11 -8.62 22.28 20.04
N LEU A 12 -7.73 21.61 20.78
CA LEU A 12 -6.43 21.24 20.29
C LEU A 12 -6.72 20.24 19.18
N CYS A 13 -6.83 20.77 17.95
CA CYS A 13 -6.61 20.00 16.75
C CYS A 13 -5.21 19.39 16.88
N VAL A 14 -5.16 18.22 17.51
CA VAL A 14 -4.15 17.22 17.20
C VAL A 14 -4.47 16.83 15.77
N LEU A 15 -3.98 17.67 14.87
CA LEU A 15 -3.68 17.30 13.51
C LEU A 15 -2.86 16.03 13.67
N THR A 16 -3.54 14.91 13.46
CA THR A 16 -2.96 13.68 12.96
C THR A 16 -2.35 14.00 11.60
N ALA A 17 -1.31 14.84 11.59
CA ALA A 17 -0.19 14.68 10.69
C ALA A 17 0.53 13.41 11.16
N CYS A 18 -0.15 12.26 11.03
CA CYS A 18 0.54 11.02 10.77
C CYS A 18 1.40 11.35 9.58
N GLY A 19 2.71 11.47 9.83
CA GLY A 19 3.69 11.84 8.84
C GLY A 19 3.42 11.00 7.61
N GLN A 20 3.02 11.68 6.54
CA GLN A 20 2.95 11.11 5.22
C GLN A 20 4.40 10.82 4.89
N SER A 21 4.85 9.65 5.32
CA SER A 21 6.22 9.22 5.13
C SER A 21 6.38 9.18 3.62
N ASP A 22 7.23 10.05 3.08
CA ASP A 22 7.57 10.14 1.65
C ASP A 22 8.23 8.85 1.11
N ILE A 23 8.14 7.76 1.88
CA ILE A 23 8.75 6.47 1.63
C ILE A 23 7.61 5.49 1.34
N PRO A 24 7.61 4.84 0.17
CA PRO A 24 6.63 3.82 -0.14
C PRO A 24 6.69 2.69 0.88
N ASN A 25 5.54 2.36 1.48
CA ASN A 25 5.38 1.30 2.46
C ASN A 25 5.81 -0.06 1.86
N ASP A 26 6.83 -0.70 2.45
CA ASP A 26 7.36 -1.97 1.93
C ASP A 26 6.32 -3.10 1.95
N LYS A 27 5.34 -3.07 2.86
CA LYS A 27 4.20 -4.01 2.83
C LYS A 27 3.33 -3.82 1.60
N LEU A 28 3.04 -2.56 1.24
CA LEU A 28 2.25 -2.24 0.05
C LEU A 28 2.98 -2.66 -1.23
N VAL A 29 4.30 -2.41 -1.29
CA VAL A 29 5.15 -2.86 -2.40
C VAL A 29 5.11 -4.38 -2.54
N THR A 30 5.21 -5.09 -1.42
CA THR A 30 5.16 -6.55 -1.35
C THR A 30 3.81 -7.08 -1.85
N ALA A 31 2.71 -6.60 -1.28
CA ALA A 31 1.36 -7.01 -1.65
C ALA A 31 1.06 -6.72 -3.13
N TYR A 32 1.43 -5.53 -3.61
CA TYR A 32 1.20 -5.18 -5.01
C TYR A 32 2.06 -5.98 -5.98
N SER A 33 3.31 -6.30 -5.62
CA SER A 33 4.17 -7.14 -6.45
C SER A 33 3.60 -8.55 -6.60
N ASP A 34 3.11 -9.14 -5.50
CA ASP A 34 2.47 -10.46 -5.53
C ASP A 34 1.18 -10.42 -6.37
N TYR A 35 0.41 -9.33 -6.29
CA TYR A 35 -0.74 -9.11 -7.16
C TYR A 35 -0.37 -9.00 -8.64
N VAL A 36 0.72 -8.30 -8.98
CA VAL A 36 1.20 -8.21 -10.36
C VAL A 36 1.57 -9.59 -10.90
N VAL A 37 2.28 -10.41 -10.11
CA VAL A 37 2.62 -11.78 -10.50
C VAL A 37 1.36 -12.63 -10.71
N ALA A 38 0.41 -12.58 -9.78
CA ALA A 38 -0.83 -13.34 -9.90
C ALA A 38 -1.69 -12.89 -11.09
N ARG A 39 -1.74 -11.58 -11.36
CA ARG A 39 -2.47 -11.01 -12.50
C ARG A 39 -2.01 -11.57 -13.84
N TYR A 40 -0.72 -11.87 -14.01
CA TYR A 40 -0.22 -12.47 -15.26
C TYR A 40 -0.80 -13.87 -15.53
N GLN A 41 -1.30 -14.56 -14.52
CA GLN A 41 -1.85 -15.92 -14.63
C GLN A 41 -3.38 -15.93 -14.76
N ILE A 42 -4.05 -14.78 -14.60
CA ILE A 42 -5.51 -14.69 -14.50
C ILE A 42 -6.06 -13.82 -15.62
N ALA A 43 -6.84 -14.43 -16.52
CA ALA A 43 -7.55 -13.73 -17.59
C ALA A 43 -8.94 -13.20 -17.16
N ASP A 44 -9.55 -13.82 -16.13
CA ASP A 44 -10.90 -13.50 -15.67
C ASP A 44 -10.91 -12.35 -14.66
N SER A 45 -11.75 -11.35 -14.92
CA SER A 45 -11.84 -10.13 -14.12
C SER A 45 -12.39 -10.36 -12.70
N ALA A 46 -13.30 -11.31 -12.53
CA ALA A 46 -13.90 -11.63 -11.23
C ALA A 46 -12.90 -12.42 -10.37
N ALA A 47 -12.19 -13.37 -10.97
CA ALA A 47 -11.07 -14.07 -10.35
C ALA A 47 -9.96 -13.09 -9.95
N LEU A 48 -9.65 -12.09 -10.80
CA LEU A 48 -8.66 -11.07 -10.49
C LEU A 48 -9.04 -10.25 -9.26
N ARG A 49 -10.32 -9.90 -9.11
CA ARG A 49 -10.83 -9.19 -7.92
C ARG A 49 -10.68 -10.04 -6.66
N ALA A 50 -11.10 -11.30 -6.71
CA ALA A 50 -10.96 -12.23 -5.58
C ALA A 50 -9.48 -12.44 -5.20
N THR A 51 -8.59 -12.52 -6.19
CA THR A 51 -7.14 -12.60 -5.97
C THR A 51 -6.60 -11.34 -5.32
N PHE A 52 -7.03 -10.15 -5.77
CA PHE A 52 -6.65 -8.90 -5.13
C PHE A 52 -7.07 -8.88 -3.64
N ASP A 53 -8.32 -9.25 -3.35
CA ASP A 53 -8.84 -9.26 -1.99
C ASP A 53 -8.11 -10.28 -1.09
N SER A 54 -7.79 -11.45 -1.66
CA SER A 54 -7.00 -12.48 -0.99
C SER A 54 -5.58 -12.02 -0.67
N ILE A 55 -4.90 -11.37 -1.61
CA ILE A 55 -3.55 -10.84 -1.43
C ILE A 55 -3.55 -9.70 -0.42
N ALA A 56 -4.53 -8.78 -0.50
CA ALA A 56 -4.68 -7.72 0.50
C ALA A 56 -4.76 -8.32 1.92
N SER A 57 -5.63 -9.31 2.10
CA SER A 57 -5.83 -10.00 3.38
C SER A 57 -4.56 -10.72 3.85
N ALA A 58 -3.84 -11.40 2.94
CA ALA A 58 -2.60 -12.11 3.26
C ALA A 58 -1.49 -11.17 3.78
N HIS A 59 -1.49 -9.91 3.34
CA HIS A 59 -0.55 -8.88 3.77
C HIS A 59 -1.08 -8.00 4.92
N GLY A 60 -2.25 -8.34 5.47
CA GLY A 60 -2.85 -7.66 6.62
C GLY A 60 -3.55 -6.34 6.27
N PHE A 61 -3.97 -6.17 5.02
CA PHE A 61 -4.81 -5.08 4.57
C PHE A 61 -6.25 -5.55 4.37
N THR A 62 -7.21 -4.65 4.58
CA THR A 62 -8.51 -4.79 3.91
C THR A 62 -8.37 -4.39 2.42
N PRO A 63 -9.23 -4.91 1.52
CA PRO A 63 -9.18 -4.54 0.11
C PRO A 63 -9.33 -3.03 -0.15
N ASP A 64 -10.14 -2.34 0.67
CA ASP A 64 -10.34 -0.90 0.55
C ASP A 64 -9.13 -0.10 1.05
N GLU A 65 -8.49 -0.53 2.15
CA GLU A 65 -7.24 0.08 2.62
C GLU A 65 -6.15 -0.03 1.55
N MET A 66 -5.95 -1.21 0.98
CA MET A 66 -4.93 -1.41 -0.05
C MET A 66 -5.22 -0.53 -1.30
N GLN A 67 -6.47 -0.43 -1.74
CA GLN A 67 -6.84 0.47 -2.84
C GLN A 67 -6.62 1.95 -2.49
N ASN A 68 -6.91 2.36 -1.26
CA ASN A 68 -6.72 3.74 -0.81
C ASN A 68 -5.23 4.10 -0.73
N GLU A 69 -4.40 3.20 -0.22
CA GLU A 69 -2.94 3.34 -0.22
C GLU A 69 -2.39 3.46 -1.64
N LEU A 70 -2.84 2.61 -2.58
CA LEU A 70 -2.45 2.72 -4.00
C LEU A 70 -2.88 4.05 -4.63
N ARG A 71 -4.08 4.54 -4.32
CA ARG A 71 -4.54 5.87 -4.79
C ARG A 71 -3.70 7.00 -4.19
N ALA A 72 -3.38 6.92 -2.90
CA ALA A 72 -2.54 7.90 -2.22
C ALA A 72 -1.12 7.94 -2.79
N MET A 73 -0.57 6.78 -3.17
CA MET A 73 0.72 6.72 -3.88
C MET A 73 0.61 7.32 -5.29
N SER A 74 -0.49 7.04 -6.00
CA SER A 74 -0.71 7.55 -7.37
C SER A 74 -1.00 9.05 -7.43
N SER A 75 -1.50 9.66 -6.34
CA SER A 75 -1.81 11.09 -6.32
C SER A 75 -0.56 11.98 -6.25
N ASN A 76 0.58 11.41 -5.86
CA ASN A 76 1.88 12.09 -5.84
C ASN A 76 2.83 11.44 -6.84
N GLY A 77 3.12 12.12 -7.95
CA GLY A 77 3.95 11.56 -9.03
C GLY A 77 5.36 11.12 -8.60
N LYS A 78 5.95 11.77 -7.59
CA LYS A 78 7.26 11.37 -7.05
C LYS A 78 7.16 10.06 -6.26
N LEU A 79 6.13 9.93 -5.41
CA LEU A 79 5.86 8.71 -4.65
C LEU A 79 5.46 7.55 -5.56
N MET A 80 4.63 7.83 -6.56
CA MET A 80 4.25 6.86 -7.58
C MET A 80 5.49 6.27 -8.26
N ARG A 81 6.43 7.12 -8.70
CA ARG A 81 7.66 6.66 -9.33
C ARG A 81 8.51 5.81 -8.39
N ALA A 82 8.74 6.29 -7.17
CA ALA A 82 9.50 5.53 -6.16
C ALA A 82 8.83 4.19 -5.81
N PHE A 83 7.50 4.15 -5.77
CA PHE A 83 6.73 2.94 -5.53
C PHE A 83 6.92 1.94 -6.66
N TYR A 84 6.74 2.36 -7.93
CA TYR A 84 6.94 1.47 -9.07
C TYR A 84 8.39 1.02 -9.23
N ASP A 85 9.37 1.87 -8.93
CA ASP A 85 10.79 1.49 -8.94
C ASP A 85 11.06 0.37 -7.93
N LYS A 86 10.48 0.47 -6.72
CA LYS A 86 10.56 -0.61 -5.70
C LYS A 86 9.85 -1.88 -6.13
N VAL A 87 8.66 -1.78 -6.73
CA VAL A 87 7.92 -2.94 -7.27
C VAL A 87 8.73 -3.63 -8.37
N ALA A 88 9.31 -2.86 -9.30
CA ALA A 88 10.16 -3.39 -10.36
C ALA A 88 11.41 -4.11 -9.82
N ALA A 89 12.08 -3.51 -8.82
CA ALA A 89 13.23 -4.13 -8.16
C ALA A 89 12.86 -5.45 -7.46
N ARG A 90 11.68 -5.52 -6.83
CA ARG A 90 11.17 -6.74 -6.22
C ARG A 90 10.84 -7.81 -7.26
N LEU A 91 10.18 -7.45 -8.35
CA LEU A 91 9.88 -8.38 -9.44
C LEU A 91 11.15 -8.94 -10.11
N ASP A 92 12.18 -8.12 -10.33
CA ASP A 92 13.45 -8.61 -10.86
C ASP A 92 14.16 -9.56 -9.88
N SER A 93 14.06 -9.28 -8.58
CA SER A 93 14.57 -10.18 -7.54
C SER A 93 13.84 -11.52 -7.52
N LEU A 94 12.50 -11.52 -7.64
CA LEU A 94 11.70 -12.74 -7.77
C LEU A 94 12.05 -13.53 -9.04
N ARG A 95 12.26 -12.84 -10.16
CA ARG A 95 12.68 -13.47 -11.42
C ARG A 95 14.04 -14.14 -11.29
N LYS A 96 15.03 -13.46 -10.71
CA LYS A 96 16.37 -14.01 -10.46
C LYS A 96 16.34 -15.21 -9.51
N ALA A 97 15.50 -15.15 -8.47
CA ALA A 97 15.30 -16.26 -7.56
C ALA A 97 14.70 -17.47 -8.30
N SER A 98 13.68 -17.26 -9.14
CA SER A 98 13.06 -18.31 -9.95
C SER A 98 14.06 -18.97 -10.90
N SER A 99 14.86 -18.19 -11.63
CA SER A 99 15.84 -18.74 -12.58
C SER A 99 16.95 -19.54 -11.90
N SER A 100 17.27 -19.21 -10.65
CA SER A 100 18.29 -19.93 -9.87
C SER A 100 17.81 -21.32 -9.43
N ILE A 101 16.49 -21.51 -9.30
CA ILE A 101 15.88 -22.80 -8.94
C ILE A 101 15.86 -23.75 -10.14
N GLU A 102 15.67 -23.24 -11.36
CA GLU A 102 15.67 -24.06 -12.59
C GLU A 102 17.08 -24.54 -13.02
N SER A 103 18.14 -23.97 -12.45
CA SER A 103 19.54 -24.34 -12.74
C SER A 103 20.14 -25.40 -11.81
N LEU A 104 19.34 -25.98 -10.91
CA LEU A 104 19.71 -27.07 -10.00
C LEU A 104 19.05 -28.38 -10.44
#